data_AF-A0A972UZF1-F1
#
_entry.id   AF-A0A972UZF1-F1
#
_cell.length_a   1.000
_cell.length_b   1.000
_cell.length_c   1.000
_cell.angle_alpha   90.00
_cell.angle_beta   90.00
_cell.angle_gamma   90.00
#
_symmetry.space_group_name_H-M   'P 1'
#
loop_
_entity.id
_entity.type
_entity.pdbx_description
1 polymer ?
#
loop_
_entity_poly.entity_id
_entity_poly.type
_entity_poly.pdbx_seq_one_letter_code
_entity_poly.pdbx_strand_id
1 'polypeptide(L)' 'MIKYKTQVGSKHMNQEARELRDAMKRNLTGMHCRKCKTDTIVSFVDDGYNHLKPEIKACCPGFEQRIGQRMQSE' A
#
# COMPACT_ATOMS: atom_id res chain seq x y z
N MET A 1 1.50 8.59 8.90
CA MET A 1 2.49 8.30 7.83
C MET A 1 2.02 7.04 7.08
N ILE A 2 2.53 6.70 5.89
CA ILE A 2 2.16 5.42 5.23
C ILE A 2 3.27 4.39 5.49
N LYS A 3 2.91 3.28 6.13
CA LYS A 3 3.79 2.14 6.43
C LYS A 3 3.50 1.02 5.44
N TYR A 4 4.55 0.37 4.95
CA TYR A 4 4.45 -0.72 3.99
C TYR A 4 4.98 -2.01 4.61
N LYS A 5 4.19 -3.09 4.60
CA LYS A 5 4.57 -4.41 5.09
C LYS A 5 4.86 -5.34 3.90
N THR A 6 6.14 -5.51 3.56
CA THR A 6 6.59 -6.32 2.42
C THR A 6 6.97 -7.75 2.78
N GLN A 7 6.60 -8.23 3.97
CA GLN A 7 7.03 -9.53 4.48
C GLN A 7 5.94 -10.56 4.21
N VAL A 8 6.03 -11.22 3.06
CA VAL A 8 4.98 -12.10 2.51
C VAL A 8 5.34 -13.59 2.56
N GLY A 9 6.47 -13.92 3.19
CA GLY A 9 6.89 -15.29 3.46
C GLY A 9 7.94 -15.79 2.46
N SER A 10 7.63 -15.82 1.16
CA SER A 10 8.55 -16.34 0.14
C SER A 10 9.54 -15.28 -0.39
N LYS A 11 10.75 -15.70 -0.78
CA LYS A 11 11.81 -14.79 -1.25
C LYS A 11 11.41 -14.07 -2.56
N HIS A 12 10.69 -14.75 -3.43
CA HIS A 12 10.16 -14.20 -4.69
C HIS A 12 9.05 -13.17 -4.42
N MET A 13 8.08 -13.50 -3.57
CA MET A 13 7.03 -12.54 -3.19
C MET A 13 7.60 -11.33 -2.43
N ASN A 14 8.64 -11.50 -1.61
CA ASN A 14 9.29 -10.37 -0.96
C ASN A 14 9.95 -9.41 -1.98
N GLN A 15 10.41 -9.90 -3.14
CA GLN A 15 10.94 -9.07 -4.22
C GLN A 15 9.79 -8.26 -4.85
N GLU A 16 8.73 -8.94 -5.27
CA GLU A 16 7.54 -8.32 -5.88
C GLU A 16 6.89 -7.29 -4.94
N ALA A 17 6.79 -7.61 -3.64
CA ALA A 17 6.29 -6.70 -2.62
C ALA A 17 7.12 -5.41 -2.50
N ARG A 18 8.45 -5.50 -2.69
CA ARG A 18 9.32 -4.33 -2.68
C ARG A 18 9.14 -3.47 -3.93
N GLU A 19 9.00 -4.10 -5.09
CA GLU A 19 8.76 -3.40 -6.35
C GLU A 19 7.42 -2.66 -6.33
N LEU A 20 6.35 -3.35 -5.92
CA LEU A 20 5.04 -2.74 -5.71
C LEU A 20 5.10 -1.63 -4.66
N ARG A 21 5.82 -1.83 -3.54
CA ARG A 21 6.04 -0.78 -2.54
C ARG A 21 6.72 0.43 -3.16
N ASP A 22 7.79 0.28 -3.93
CA ASP A 22 8.51 1.42 -4.48
C ASP A 22 7.66 2.19 -5.52
N ALA A 23 6.91 1.48 -6.36
CA ALA A 23 5.92 2.10 -7.25
C ALA A 23 4.86 2.90 -6.46
N MET A 24 4.23 2.25 -5.47
CA MET A 24 3.23 2.91 -4.62
C MET A 24 3.82 4.05 -3.79
N LYS A 25 5.04 3.91 -3.28
CA LYS A 25 5.71 4.94 -2.49
C LYS A 25 5.92 6.18 -3.32
N ARG A 26 6.33 6.06 -4.59
CA ARG A 26 6.43 7.21 -5.50
C ARG A 26 5.09 7.92 -5.66
N ASN A 27 4.02 7.17 -5.90
CA ASN A 27 2.68 7.73 -6.14
C ASN A 27 2.03 8.35 -4.89
N LEU A 28 2.26 7.74 -3.74
CA LEU A 28 1.72 8.16 -2.44
C LEU A 28 2.70 9.03 -1.63
N THR A 29 3.82 9.46 -2.23
CA THR A 29 4.79 10.33 -1.57
C THR A 29 4.11 11.62 -1.11
N GLY A 30 4.33 12.00 0.14
CA GLY A 30 3.74 13.19 0.76
C GLY A 30 2.29 13.03 1.22
N MET A 31 1.62 11.91 0.90
CA MET A 31 0.26 11.66 1.38
C MET A 31 0.25 11.30 2.87
N HIS A 32 -0.58 11.99 3.62
CA HIS A 32 -0.84 11.72 5.03
C HIS A 32 -2.27 12.10 5.37
N CYS A 33 -2.88 11.34 6.28
CA CYS A 33 -4.19 11.70 6.81
C CYS A 33 -4.03 12.87 7.79
N ARG A 34 -4.52 14.05 7.40
CA ARG A 34 -4.53 15.24 8.28
C ARG A 34 -5.48 15.12 9.48
N LYS A 35 -6.51 14.26 9.37
CA LYS A 35 -7.57 14.12 10.37
C LYS A 35 -7.20 13.19 11.51
N CYS A 36 -6.83 11.96 11.19
CA CYS A 36 -6.62 10.94 12.23
C CYS A 36 -5.17 10.91 12.76
N LYS A 37 -4.23 11.59 12.09
CA LYS A 37 -2.78 11.60 12.38
C LYS A 37 -2.15 10.21 12.59
N THR A 38 -2.86 9.16 12.19
CA THR A 38 -2.48 7.77 12.39
C THR A 38 -1.73 7.26 11.17
N ASP A 39 -0.98 6.19 11.39
CA ASP A 39 -0.32 5.51 10.29
C ASP A 39 -1.31 4.69 9.47
N THR A 40 -1.20 4.79 8.15
CA THR A 40 -1.90 3.90 7.22
C THR A 40 -0.98 2.75 6.90
N ILE A 41 -1.48 1.53 6.99
CA ILE A 41 -0.69 0.32 6.77
C ILE A 41 -1.09 -0.27 5.43
N VAL A 42 -0.15 -0.37 4.51
CA VAL A 42 -0.30 -1.10 3.26
C VAL A 42 0.39 -2.45 3.42
N SER A 43 -0.38 -3.52 3.37
CA SER A 43 0.13 -4.89 3.44
C SER A 43 0.03 -5.52 2.05
N PHE A 44 1.00 -6.33 1.66
CA PHE A 44 0.90 -7.12 0.44
C PHE A 44 0.42 -8.51 0.81
N VAL A 45 -0.67 -8.95 0.22
CA VAL A 45 -1.25 -10.27 0.44
C VAL A 45 -1.30 -11.01 -0.88
N ASP A 46 -1.06 -12.32 -0.85
CA ASP A 46 -1.23 -13.17 -2.03
C ASP A 46 -2.72 -13.22 -2.38
N ASP A 47 -3.06 -12.95 -3.63
CA ASP A 47 -4.45 -12.92 -4.10
C ASP A 47 -4.98 -14.31 -4.51
N GLY A 48 -4.17 -15.36 -4.34
CA GLY A 48 -4.50 -16.74 -4.72
C GLY A 48 -4.08 -17.11 -6.14
N TYR A 49 -3.71 -16.12 -6.98
CA TYR A 49 -3.19 -16.35 -8.33
C TYR A 49 -1.67 -16.23 -8.42
N ASN A 50 -0.96 -16.43 -7.29
CA ASN A 50 0.49 -16.27 -7.20
C ASN A 50 0.96 -14.84 -7.56
N HIS A 51 0.09 -13.86 -7.33
CA HIS A 51 0.33 -12.43 -7.47
C HIS A 51 0.07 -11.73 -6.14
N LEU A 52 0.82 -10.65 -5.89
CA LEU A 52 0.62 -9.83 -4.72
C LEU A 52 -0.36 -8.70 -4.98
N LYS A 53 -1.36 -8.59 -4.10
CA LYS A 53 -2.30 -7.48 -4.07
C LYS A 53 -2.01 -6.57 -2.87
N PRO A 54 -1.97 -5.25 -3.07
CA PRO A 54 -1.90 -4.31 -1.96
C PRO A 54 -3.23 -4.22 -1.23
N GLU A 55 -3.22 -4.53 0.07
CA GLU A 55 -4.31 -4.30 1.01
C GLU A 55 -4.02 -3.02 1.82
N ILE A 56 -4.81 -1.98 1.59
CA ILE A 56 -4.67 -0.69 2.26
C ILE A 56 -5.58 -0.66 3.48
N LYS A 57 -4.98 -0.52 4.67
CA LYS A 57 -5.69 -0.25 5.93
C LYS A 57 -5.50 1.20 6.31
N ALA A 58 -6.39 2.05 5.80
CA ALA A 58 -6.41 3.47 6.12
C ALA A 58 -7.13 3.74 7.44
N CYS A 59 -6.74 4.82 8.11
CA CYS A 59 -7.39 5.28 9.34
C CYS A 59 -8.80 5.86 9.13
N CYS A 60 -9.17 6.17 7.88
CA CYS A 60 -10.50 6.66 7.53
C CYS A 60 -10.83 6.44 6.04
N PRO A 61 -12.13 6.29 5.70
CA PRO A 61 -12.56 6.04 4.32
C PRO A 61 -12.17 7.14 3.34
N GLY A 62 -12.16 8.40 3.78
CA GLY A 62 -11.75 9.52 2.95
C GLY A 62 -10.27 9.50 2.57
N PHE A 63 -9.41 8.93 3.41
CA PHE A 63 -8.00 8.74 3.06
C PHE A 63 -7.81 7.52 2.17
N GLU A 64 -8.57 6.45 2.40
CA GLU A 64 -8.60 5.27 1.53
C GLU A 64 -8.98 5.62 0.09
N GLN A 65 -10.07 6.38 -0.09
CA GLN A 65 -10.50 6.84 -1.42
C GLN A 65 -9.44 7.69 -2.11
N ARG A 66 -8.76 8.58 -1.37
CA ARG A 66 -7.67 9.38 -1.94
C ARG A 66 -6.49 8.53 -2.40
N ILE A 67 -6.14 7.49 -1.64
CA ILE A 67 -5.10 6.54 -2.04
C ILE A 67 -5.56 5.79 -3.29
N GLY A 68 -6.80 5.29 -3.33
CA GLY A 68 -7.36 4.58 -4.48
C GLY A 68 -7.39 5.43 -5.75
N GLN A 69 -7.85 6.68 -5.65
CA GLN A 69 -7.82 7.63 -6.78
C GLN A 69 -6.40 7.88 -7.28
N ARG A 70 -5.42 8.03 -6.36
CA ARG A 70 -4.02 8.22 -6.72
C ARG A 70 -3.42 7.01 -7.42
N MET A 71 -3.88 5.81 -7.10
CA MET A 71 -3.47 4.54 -7.74
C MET A 71 -4.10 4.34 -9.12
N GLN A 72 -5.28 4.92 -9.37
CA GLN A 72 -6.01 4.80 -10.65
C GLN A 72 -5.66 5.91 -11.66
N SER A 73 -4.94 6.96 -11.25
CA SER A 73 -4.54 8.06 -12.13
C SER A 73 -3.24 7.82 -12.92
N GLU A 74 -2.79 6.57 -13.05
CA GLU A 74 -1.74 6.16 -14.02
C GLU A 74 -2.34 5.31 -15.14
#